data_AF-A0A7J3ZBN1-F1
#
_entry.id   AF-A0A7J3ZBN1-F1
#
_cell.length_a   1.000
_cell.length_b   1.000
_cell.length_c   1.000
_cell.angle_alpha   90.00
_cell.angle_beta   90.00
_cell.angle_gamma   90.00
#
_symmetry.space_group_name_H-M   'P 1'
#
loop_
_entity.id
_entity.type
_entity.pdbx_description
1 polymer ?
#
loop_
_entity_poly.entity_id
_entity_poly.type
_entity_poly.pdbx_seq_one_letter_code
_entity_poly.pdbx_strand_id
1 'polypeptide(L)'
;MTSYAQDFTTLLIARVIQGSGIAMMPLAFSLVREEFPPKLIPQVQGIISAMFGVGILLSLPLGAYISQNYGWQATYHTAIPFILLEDVLVFLLIRESRYRALQKIDWIGTVLLSITLMTGIIGISEGPKWGGVAH
;
A
#
# COMPACT_ATOMS: atom_id res chain seq x y z
N MET A 1 -7.91 6.67 -8.83
CA MET A 1 -7.88 5.64 -9.90
C MET A 1 -9.19 4.87 -10.06
N THR A 2 -9.97 4.61 -9.01
CA THR A 2 -11.33 4.00 -9.13
C THR A 2 -12.41 4.96 -9.64
N SER A 3 -12.19 6.28 -9.53
CA SER A 3 -13.13 7.32 -9.96
C SER A 3 -13.41 7.37 -11.48
N TYR A 4 -12.63 6.65 -12.31
CA TYR A 4 -12.78 6.59 -13.77
C TYR A 4 -13.26 5.21 -14.27
N ALA A 5 -13.55 4.25 -13.37
CA ALA A 5 -13.98 2.92 -13.79
C ALA A 5 -15.48 2.94 -14.11
N GLN A 6 -15.82 3.08 -15.40
CA GLN A 6 -17.22 3.00 -15.87
C GLN A 6 -17.75 1.57 -15.97
N ASP A 7 -16.86 0.57 -15.97
CA ASP A 7 -17.21 -0.86 -16.09
C ASP A 7 -16.52 -1.73 -15.03
N PHE A 8 -17.17 -2.83 -14.66
CA PHE A 8 -16.71 -3.79 -13.64
C PHE A 8 -15.30 -4.33 -13.91
N THR A 9 -14.97 -4.58 -15.18
CA THR A 9 -13.65 -5.05 -15.62
C THR A 9 -12.56 -4.03 -15.31
N THR A 10 -12.82 -2.75 -15.54
CA THR A 10 -11.87 -1.66 -15.26
C THR A 10 -11.68 -1.47 -13.76
N LEU A 11 -12.75 -1.64 -12.97
CA LEU A 11 -12.66 -1.63 -11.50
C LEU A 11 -11.81 -2.80 -10.98
N LEU A 12 -12.01 -4.00 -11.54
CA LEU A 12 -11.24 -5.19 -11.19
C LEU A 12 -9.76 -5.02 -11.52
N ILE A 13 -9.43 -4.53 -12.73
CA ILE A 13 -8.05 -4.22 -13.13
C ILE A 13 -7.43 -3.19 -12.19
N ALA A 14 -8.15 -2.10 -11.90
CA ALA A 14 -7.68 -1.06 -10.97
C ALA A 14 -7.46 -1.60 -9.53
N ARG A 15 -8.21 -2.63 -9.12
CA ARG A 15 -8.04 -3.31 -7.83
C ARG A 15 -6.86 -4.27 -7.82
N VAL A 16 -6.62 -4.99 -8.92
CA VAL A 16 -5.42 -5.82 -9.09
C VAL A 16 -4.17 -4.95 -9.03
N ILE A 17 -4.16 -3.81 -9.73
CA ILE A 17 -3.05 -2.84 -9.70
C ILE A 17 -2.88 -2.19 -8.31
N GLN A 18 -3.97 -1.84 -7.62
CA GLN A 18 -3.85 -1.35 -6.23
C GLN A 18 -3.33 -2.43 -5.28
N GLY A 19 -3.73 -3.69 -5.49
CA GLY A 19 -3.25 -4.83 -4.71
C GLY A 19 -1.75 -5.04 -4.87
N SER A 20 -1.20 -4.89 -6.08
CA SER A 20 0.25 -4.98 -6.29
C SER A 20 1.01 -3.85 -5.58
N GLY A 21 0.45 -2.63 -5.57
CA GLY A 21 1.02 -1.51 -4.81
C GLY A 21 1.07 -1.77 -3.31
N ILE A 22 0.00 -2.32 -2.73
CA ILE A 22 -0.01 -2.70 -1.31
C ILE A 22 0.98 -3.83 -1.02
N ALA A 23 1.17 -4.75 -1.97
CA ALA A 23 2.15 -5.84 -1.86
C ALA A 23 3.61 -5.34 -1.85
N MET A 24 3.89 -4.09 -2.25
CA MET A 24 5.24 -3.51 -2.11
C MET A 24 5.64 -3.30 -0.65
N MET A 25 4.68 -3.05 0.26
CA MET A 25 5.00 -2.88 1.68
C MET A 25 5.63 -4.11 2.33
N PRO A 26 5.03 -5.32 2.27
CA PRO A 26 5.66 -6.51 2.82
C PRO A 26 6.98 -6.85 2.13
N LEU A 27 7.13 -6.55 0.83
CA LEU A 27 8.40 -6.70 0.12
C LEU A 27 9.49 -5.79 0.70
N ALA A 28 9.17 -4.52 0.96
CA ALA A 28 10.10 -3.59 1.61
C ALA A 28 10.52 -4.07 3.00
N PHE A 29 9.57 -4.61 3.80
CA PHE A 29 9.89 -5.19 5.10
C PHE A 29 10.74 -6.47 5.01
N SER A 30 10.51 -7.32 4.00
CA SER A 30 11.38 -8.48 3.74
C SER A 30 12.79 -8.05 3.35
N LEU A 31 12.94 -7.04 2.50
CA LEU A 31 14.24 -6.51 2.10
C LEU A 31 15.02 -5.95 3.31
N VAL A 32 14.34 -5.23 4.20
CA VAL A 32 14.95 -4.76 5.47
C VAL A 32 15.45 -5.93 6.32
N ARG A 33 14.73 -7.05 6.34
CA ARG A 33 15.16 -8.24 7.09
C ARG A 33 16.36 -8.95 6.45
N GLU A 34 16.52 -8.82 5.14
CA GLU A 34 17.64 -9.41 4.40
C GLU A 34 18.90 -8.55 4.49
N GLU A 35 18.78 -7.22 4.45
CA GLU A 35 19.92 -6.29 4.46
C GLU A 35 20.45 -5.95 5.87
N PHE A 36 19.61 -5.98 6.91
CA PHE A 36 20.02 -5.60 8.26
C PHE A 36 20.23 -6.80 9.19
N PRO A 37 21.20 -6.74 10.12
CA PRO A 37 21.40 -7.80 11.10
C PRO A 37 20.17 -7.95 12.01
N PRO A 38 19.84 -9.18 12.48
CA PRO A 38 18.61 -9.48 13.23
C PRO A 38 18.33 -8.60 14.45
N LYS A 39 19.40 -8.06 15.07
CA LYS A 39 19.30 -7.19 16.24
C LYS A 39 18.77 -5.79 15.92
N LEU A 40 18.93 -5.32 14.69
CA LEU A 40 18.55 -3.97 14.26
C LEU A 40 17.16 -3.93 13.60
N ILE A 41 16.63 -5.05 13.11
CA ILE A 41 15.35 -5.04 12.37
C ILE A 41 14.19 -4.45 13.21
N PRO A 42 14.03 -4.73 14.52
CA PRO A 42 12.98 -4.11 15.32
C PRO A 42 13.10 -2.57 15.39
N GLN A 43 14.34 -2.07 15.45
CA GLN A 43 14.61 -0.63 15.48
C GLN A 43 14.31 0.01 14.12
N VAL A 44 14.75 -0.61 13.01
CA VAL A 44 14.48 -0.11 11.66
C VAL A 44 12.97 -0.13 11.35
N GLN A 45 12.27 -1.21 11.73
CA GLN A 45 10.81 -1.29 11.62
C GLN A 45 10.09 -0.25 12.48
N GLY A 46 10.64 0.06 13.67
CA GLY A 46 10.16 1.15 14.53
C GLY A 46 10.31 2.52 13.87
N ILE A 47 11.45 2.78 13.22
CA ILE A 47 11.69 4.03 12.48
C ILE A 47 10.73 4.15 11.30
N ILE A 48 10.57 3.11 10.49
CA ILE A 48 9.62 3.08 9.36
C ILE A 48 8.19 3.37 9.85
N SER A 49 7.76 2.72 10.94
CA SER A 49 6.44 2.96 11.55
C SER A 49 6.28 4.40 12.05
N ALA A 50 7.32 4.96 12.67
CA ALA A 50 7.32 6.35 13.13
C ALA A 50 7.21 7.33 11.96
N MET A 51 7.91 7.07 10.84
CA MET A 51 7.82 7.88 9.62
C MET A 51 6.39 7.90 9.07
N PHE A 52 5.71 6.75 9.03
CA PHE A 52 4.29 6.71 8.65
C PHE A 52 3.42 7.52 9.59
N GLY A 53 3.61 7.39 10.91
CA GLY A 53 2.87 8.16 11.91
C GLY A 53 3.04 9.68 11.73
N VAL A 54 4.28 10.13 11.54
CA VAL A 54 4.60 11.55 11.27
C VAL A 54 3.99 12.00 9.95
N GLY A 55 4.09 11.19 8.89
CA GLY A 55 3.51 11.49 7.59
C GLY A 55 1.99 11.70 7.65
N ILE A 56 1.27 10.80 8.32
CA ILE A 56 -0.17 10.92 8.53
C ILE A 56 -0.50 12.19 9.32
N LEU A 57 0.22 12.43 10.42
CA LEU A 57 0.03 13.59 11.27
C LEU A 57 0.21 14.92 10.52
N LEU A 58 1.22 15.01 9.65
CA LEU A 58 1.51 16.21 8.87
C LEU A 58 0.58 16.37 7.66
N SER A 59 0.14 15.26 7.06
CA SER A 59 -0.65 15.29 5.82
C SER A 59 -2.01 15.98 5.97
N LEU A 60 -2.70 15.80 7.11
CA LEU A 60 -4.01 16.40 7.37
C LEU A 60 -3.96 17.93 7.47
N PRO A 61 -3.14 18.55 8.34
CA PRO A 61 -3.08 20.01 8.44
C PRO A 61 -2.50 20.66 7.18
N LEU A 62 -1.48 20.06 6.55
CA LEU A 62 -0.94 20.56 5.28
C LEU A 62 -1.99 20.50 4.16
N GLY A 63 -2.67 19.36 4.02
CA GLY A 63 -3.71 19.18 3.02
C GLY A 63 -4.91 20.12 3.22
N ALA A 64 -5.31 20.34 4.47
CA ALA A 64 -6.37 21.28 4.83
C ALA A 64 -5.97 22.73 4.52
N TYR A 65 -4.75 23.14 4.89
CA TYR A 65 -4.23 24.48 4.62
C TYR A 65 -4.15 24.78 3.12
N ILE A 66 -3.64 23.83 2.33
CA ILE A 66 -3.53 23.99 0.87
C ILE A 66 -4.93 24.04 0.24
N SER A 67 -5.84 23.16 0.67
CA SER A 67 -7.21 23.12 0.15
C SER A 67 -7.98 24.41 0.43
N GLN A 68 -7.82 25.02 1.61
CA GLN A 68 -8.50 26.26 1.98
C GLN A 68 -7.97 27.48 1.21
N ASN A 69 -6.67 27.55 0.91
CA ASN A 69 -6.07 28.72 0.26
C ASN A 69 -6.01 28.62 -1.27
N TYR A 70 -5.82 27.41 -1.81
CA TYR A 70 -5.53 27.17 -3.24
C TYR A 70 -6.52 26.19 -3.90
N GLY A 71 -7.51 25.70 -3.15
CA GLY A 71 -8.48 24.72 -3.63
C GLY A 71 -8.00 23.27 -3.53
N TRP A 72 -8.94 22.33 -3.56
CA TRP A 72 -8.67 20.90 -3.34
C TRP A 72 -7.76 20.29 -4.41
N GLN A 73 -7.78 20.81 -5.64
CA GLN A 73 -6.92 20.36 -6.74
C GLN A 73 -5.44 20.65 -6.46
N ALA A 74 -5.13 21.77 -5.79
CA ALA A 74 -3.76 22.14 -5.45
C ALA A 74 -3.13 21.15 -4.45
N THR A 75 -3.92 20.53 -3.58
CA THR A 75 -3.45 19.47 -2.68
C THR A 75 -2.92 18.25 -3.44
N TYR A 76 -3.46 17.95 -4.62
CA TYR A 76 -2.94 16.88 -5.47
C TYR A 76 -1.68 17.30 -6.23
N HIS A 77 -1.65 18.52 -6.77
CA HIS A 77 -0.48 19.04 -7.47
C HIS A 77 0.74 19.16 -6.57
N THR A 78 0.54 19.48 -5.28
CA THR A 78 1.62 19.55 -4.30
C THR A 78 2.22 18.18 -3.99
N ALA A 79 1.48 17.07 -4.14
CA ALA A 79 2.02 15.72 -3.95
C ALA A 79 2.94 15.27 -5.09
N ILE A 80 2.67 15.70 -6.33
CA ILE A 80 3.43 15.33 -7.53
C ILE A 80 4.95 15.58 -7.39
N PRO A 81 5.45 16.76 -6.97
CA PRO A 81 6.89 16.98 -6.81
C PRO A 81 7.52 16.11 -5.73
N PHE A 82 6.79 15.76 -4.66
CA PHE A 82 7.32 14.85 -3.63
C PHE A 82 7.48 13.43 -4.17
N ILE A 83 6.50 12.95 -4.95
CA ILE A 83 6.57 11.62 -5.58
C ILE A 83 7.73 11.56 -6.57
N LEU A 84 7.88 12.59 -7.43
CA LEU A 84 9.01 12.69 -8.35
C LEU A 84 10.36 12.73 -7.63
N LEU A 85 10.44 13.47 -6.53
CA LEU A 85 11.65 13.53 -5.72
C LEU A 85 11.99 12.17 -5.11
N GLU A 86 10.99 11.47 -4.57
CA GLU A 86 11.16 10.12 -4.03
C GLU A 86 11.67 9.15 -5.12
N ASP A 87 11.04 9.15 -6.29
CA ASP A 87 11.43 8.29 -7.42
C ASP A 87 12.88 8.57 -7.86
N VAL A 88 13.26 9.84 -7.96
CA VAL A 88 14.63 10.24 -8.30
C VAL A 88 15.62 9.79 -7.22
N LEU A 89 15.28 9.96 -5.94
CA LEU A 89 16.12 9.52 -4.84
C LEU A 89 16.28 8.00 -4.84
N VAL A 90 15.19 7.26 -5.04
CA VAL A 90 15.22 5.80 -5.17
C VAL A 90 16.12 5.39 -6.34
N PHE A 91 15.94 6.00 -7.51
CA PHE A 91 16.72 5.69 -8.70
C PHE A 91 18.22 5.98 -8.53
N LEU A 92 18.59 7.03 -7.80
CA LEU A 92 19.99 7.42 -7.60
C LEU A 92 20.68 6.70 -6.42
N LEU A 93 19.97 6.49 -5.31
CA LEU A 93 20.54 5.99 -4.05
C LEU A 93 20.37 4.48 -3.88
N ILE A 94 19.28 3.90 -4.38
CA ILE A 94 19.02 2.47 -4.24
C ILE A 94 19.67 1.75 -5.42
N ARG A 95 20.87 1.19 -5.18
CA ARG A 95 21.43 0.19 -6.10
C ARG A 95 20.54 -1.05 -6.07
N GLU A 96 20.19 -1.56 -7.25
CA GLU A 96 19.43 -2.81 -7.39
C GLU A 96 20.05 -3.90 -6.49
N SER A 97 19.21 -4.47 -5.62
CA SER A 97 19.62 -5.60 -4.79
C SER A 97 20.10 -6.72 -5.70
N ARG A 98 21.35 -7.16 -5.49
CA ARG A 98 21.98 -8.24 -6.26
C ARG A 98 21.31 -9.60 -6.05
N TYR A 99 20.38 -9.72 -5.11
CA TYR A 99 19.65 -10.94 -4.84
C TYR A 99 18.33 -10.98 -5.63
N ARG A 100 18.41 -11.38 -6.91
CA ARG A 100 17.25 -11.96 -7.60
C ARG A 100 16.95 -13.30 -6.93
N ALA A 101 16.13 -13.30 -5.90
CA ALA A 101 15.50 -14.51 -5.41
C ALA A 101 14.58 -15.03 -6.53
N LEU A 102 15.08 -15.95 -7.34
CA LEU A 102 14.28 -16.82 -8.21
C LEU A 102 13.46 -17.79 -7.32
N GLN A 103 12.63 -17.24 -6.43
CA GLN A 103 11.65 -18.05 -5.72
C GLN A 103 10.50 -18.33 -6.68
N LYS A 104 10.20 -19.62 -6.86
CA LYS A 104 9.05 -20.07 -7.65
C LYS A 104 7.79 -19.55 -6.96
N ILE A 105 6.96 -18.82 -7.70
CA ILE A 105 5.66 -18.38 -7.22
C ILE A 105 4.83 -19.62 -6.91
N ASP A 106 4.39 -19.77 -5.65
CA ASP A 106 3.43 -20.79 -5.26
C ASP A 106 2.03 -20.36 -5.70
N TRP A 107 1.68 -20.72 -6.93
CA TRP A 107 0.39 -20.42 -7.52
C TRP A 107 -0.77 -21.08 -6.76
N ILE A 108 -0.55 -22.27 -6.21
CA ILE A 108 -1.59 -23.00 -5.47
C ILE A 108 -1.88 -22.29 -4.16
N GLY A 109 -0.85 -21.97 -3.37
CA GLY A 109 -0.98 -21.19 -2.15
C GLY A 109 -1.57 -19.81 -2.41
N THR A 110 -1.17 -19.15 -3.50
CA THR A 110 -1.71 -17.83 -3.90
C THR A 110 -3.21 -17.89 -4.19
N VAL A 111 -3.67 -18.89 -4.96
CA VAL A 111 -5.09 -19.06 -5.28
C VAL A 111 -5.88 -19.43 -4.02
N LEU A 112 -5.36 -20.34 -3.19
CA LEU A 112 -6.03 -20.76 -1.96
C LEU A 112 -6.20 -19.58 -0.99
N LEU A 113 -5.14 -18.82 -0.74
CA LEU A 113 -5.18 -17.61 0.08
C LEU A 113 -6.15 -16.58 -0.50
N SER A 114 -6.15 -16.38 -1.81
CA SER A 114 -7.05 -15.43 -2.48
C SER A 114 -8.51 -15.82 -2.25
N ILE A 115 -8.86 -17.10 -2.42
CA ILE A 115 -10.22 -17.61 -2.19
C ILE A 115 -10.61 -17.46 -0.72
N THR A 116 -9.74 -17.84 0.22
CA THR A 116 -10.01 -17.71 1.66
C THR A 116 -10.26 -16.25 2.05
N LEU A 117 -9.41 -15.32 1.58
CA LEU A 117 -9.57 -13.89 1.87
C LEU A 117 -10.84 -13.33 1.23
N MET A 118 -11.14 -13.66 -0.02
CA MET A 118 -12.38 -13.25 -0.69
C MET A 118 -13.60 -13.75 0.09
N THR A 119 -13.61 -15.03 0.47
CA THR A 119 -14.72 -15.63 1.19
C THR A 119 -14.87 -15.04 2.59
N GLY A 120 -13.76 -14.77 3.29
CA GLY A 120 -13.77 -14.09 4.58
C GLY A 120 -14.30 -12.66 4.51
N ILE A 121 -13.88 -11.89 3.50
CA ILE A 121 -14.37 -10.52 3.28
C ILE A 121 -15.86 -10.52 2.95
N ILE A 122 -16.32 -11.43 2.07
CA ILE A 122 -17.76 -11.58 1.78
C ILE A 122 -18.51 -11.98 3.05
N GLY A 123 -17.97 -12.94 3.82
CA GLY A 123 -18.57 -13.36 5.08
C GLY A 123 -18.69 -12.24 6.11
N ILE A 124 -17.72 -11.32 6.19
CA ILE A 124 -17.79 -10.16 7.08
C ILE A 124 -18.68 -9.05 6.51
N SER A 125 -18.65 -8.83 5.18
CA SER A 125 -19.38 -7.73 4.52
C SER A 125 -20.87 -8.02 4.34
N GLU A 126 -21.20 -9.26 4.01
CA GLU A 126 -22.57 -9.76 3.85
C GLU A 126 -23.05 -10.55 5.08
N GLY A 127 -22.17 -10.80 6.06
CA GLY A 127 -22.51 -11.38 7.36
C GLY A 127 -23.65 -10.66 8.07
N PRO A 128 -23.71 -9.31 8.08
CA PRO A 128 -24.85 -8.57 8.62
C PRO A 128 -26.15 -8.74 7.81
N LYS A 129 -26.08 -9.11 6.53
CA LYS A 129 -27.26 -9.34 5.68
C LYS A 129 -27.76 -10.79 5.73
N TRP A 130 -26.88 -11.76 5.97
CA TRP A 130 -27.19 -13.19 6.01
C TRP A 130 -27.35 -13.72 7.45
N GLY A 131 -26.69 -13.10 8.41
CA GLY A 131 -26.85 -13.31 9.84
C GLY A 131 -28.03 -12.49 10.37
N GLY A 132 -29.23 -13.01 10.20
CA GLY A 132 -30.41 -12.58 10.95
C GLY A 132 -30.24 -12.87 12.44
N VAL A 133 -29.40 -12.12 13.13
CA VAL A 133 -29.36 -12.08 14.60
C VAL A 133 -29.92 -10.74 15.04
N ALA A 134 -31.25 -10.73 15.11
CA ALA A 134 -32.13 -9.87 15.89
C ALA A 134 -31.48 -8.71 16.68
N HIS A 135 -31.63 -7.48 16.20
CA HIS A 135 -32.63 -6.49 16.65
C HIS A 135 -32.41 -5.13 15.98
#